data_AF-A0A0K6G6K1-F1
#
_entry.id   AF-A0A0K6G6K1-F1
#
_cell.length_a   1.000
_cell.length_b   1.000
_cell.length_c   1.000
_cell.angle_alpha   90.00
_cell.angle_beta   90.00
_cell.angle_gamma   90.00
#
_symmetry.space_group_name_H-M   'P 1'
#
loop_
_entity.id
_entity.type
_entity.pdbx_description
1 polymer ?
#
loop_
_entity_poly.entity_id
_entity_poly.type
_entity_poly.pdbx_seq_one_letter_code
_entity_poly.pdbx_strand_id
1 'polypeptide(L)'
;MAQPDFGVIGECLKSLGVQVALIKNHPAVNQGAQVLAALQAMEGRLVARIDQTNVRIDEVNARVDQMNARIDELAQARQIDDKKSLARALNSTAVNSEARLYPLPLPNGDEIPEGQFPNTLGDLRELEGVQLAWLLEAYKLEVPPGASVYDRRGILAMHCAITTL
;
A
#
# COMPACT_ATOMS: atom_id res chain seq x y z
N MET A 1 -57.63 -68.96 34.46
CA MET A 1 -56.96 -67.70 34.12
C MET A 1 -55.50 -67.84 34.54
N ALA A 2 -54.54 -67.60 33.64
CA ALA A 2 -53.13 -67.68 34.02
C ALA A 2 -52.80 -66.50 34.95
N GLN A 3 -52.27 -66.78 36.13
CA GLN A 3 -51.80 -65.73 37.05
C GLN A 3 -50.35 -65.36 36.69
N PRO A 4 -49.99 -64.06 36.75
CA PRO A 4 -48.61 -63.63 36.61
C PRO A 4 -47.74 -64.21 37.73
N ASP A 5 -46.58 -64.75 37.37
CA ASP A 5 -45.57 -65.17 38.33
C ASP A 5 -44.69 -63.96 38.70
N PHE A 6 -45.00 -63.35 39.84
CA PHE A 6 -44.26 -62.19 40.34
C PHE A 6 -42.81 -62.53 40.74
N GLY A 7 -42.50 -63.79 41.02
CA GLY A 7 -41.13 -64.24 41.26
C GLY A 7 -40.30 -64.14 39.98
N VAL A 8 -40.81 -64.70 38.89
CA VAL A 8 -40.18 -64.63 37.56
C VAL A 8 -40.04 -63.18 37.09
N ILE A 9 -41.08 -62.35 37.28
CA ILE A 9 -41.03 -60.92 36.94
C ILE A 9 -39.94 -60.21 37.75
N GLY A 10 -39.82 -60.50 39.05
CA GLY A 10 -38.78 -59.94 39.91
C GLY A 10 -37.37 -60.32 39.48
N GLU A 11 -37.15 -61.58 39.09
CA GLU A 11 -35.87 -62.06 38.56
C GLU A 11 -35.51 -61.43 37.21
N CYS A 12 -36.48 -61.30 36.30
CA CYS A 12 -36.30 -60.61 35.03
C CYS A 12 -35.89 -59.14 35.23
N LEU A 13 -36.56 -58.42 36.14
CA LEU A 13 -36.23 -57.02 36.45
C LEU A 13 -34.83 -56.89 37.07
N LYS A 14 -34.45 -57.81 37.97
CA LYS A 14 -33.11 -57.84 38.56
C LYS A 14 -32.04 -58.11 37.50
N SER A 15 -32.28 -59.08 36.61
CA SER A 15 -31.38 -59.41 35.49
C SER A 15 -31.22 -58.23 34.54
N LEU A 16 -32.31 -57.57 34.17
CA LEU A 16 -32.28 -56.36 33.35
C LEU A 16 -31.48 -55.24 34.02
N GLY A 17 -31.68 -55.00 35.33
CA GLY A 17 -30.91 -54.00 36.07
C GLY A 17 -29.40 -54.25 36.03
N VAL A 18 -28.97 -55.52 36.15
CA VAL A 18 -27.56 -55.92 36.02
C VAL A 18 -27.06 -55.70 34.59
N GLN A 19 -27.80 -56.15 33.58
CA GLN A 19 -27.41 -55.99 32.17
C GLN A 19 -27.32 -54.52 31.74
N VAL A 20 -28.26 -53.68 32.19
CA VAL A 20 -28.24 -52.23 31.95
C VAL A 20 -27.00 -51.58 32.59
N ALA A 21 -26.58 -52.04 33.78
CA ALA A 21 -25.35 -51.56 34.40
C ALA A 21 -24.10 -51.95 33.59
N LEU A 22 -24.10 -53.11 32.91
CA LEU A 22 -23.00 -53.57 32.06
C LEU A 22 -22.88 -52.78 30.75
N ILE A 23 -23.95 -52.13 30.27
CA ILE A 23 -23.91 -51.28 29.05
C ILE A 23 -22.91 -50.13 29.20
N LYS A 24 -22.74 -49.58 30.41
CA LYS A 24 -21.73 -48.54 30.70
C LYS A 24 -20.29 -49.01 30.46
N ASN A 25 -20.05 -50.31 30.54
CA ASN A 25 -18.75 -50.92 30.28
C ASN A 25 -18.66 -51.53 28.87
N HIS A 26 -19.67 -51.33 28.03
CA HIS A 26 -19.69 -51.88 26.68
C HIS A 26 -18.61 -51.20 25.82
N PRO A 27 -17.67 -51.95 25.21
CA PRO A 27 -16.55 -51.37 24.46
C PRO A 27 -16.98 -50.37 23.38
N ALA A 28 -18.07 -50.66 22.65
CA ALA A 28 -18.56 -49.76 21.59
C ALA A 28 -19.06 -48.41 22.13
N VAL A 29 -19.67 -48.38 23.33
CA VAL A 29 -20.16 -47.14 23.96
C VAL A 29 -18.96 -46.29 24.40
N ASN A 30 -17.95 -46.93 25.01
CA ASN A 30 -16.73 -46.26 25.44
C ASN A 30 -15.89 -45.74 24.26
N GLN A 31 -15.77 -46.53 23.18
CA GLN A 31 -15.10 -46.11 21.95
C GLN A 31 -15.85 -44.95 21.27
N GLY A 32 -17.19 -45.00 21.22
CA GLY A 32 -18.00 -43.89 20.70
C GLY A 32 -17.77 -42.58 21.46
N ALA A 33 -17.71 -42.63 22.80
CA ALA A 33 -17.39 -41.47 23.62
C ALA A 33 -15.97 -40.93 23.35
N GLN A 34 -14.97 -41.81 23.18
CA GLN A 34 -13.60 -41.41 22.84
C GLN A 34 -13.52 -40.78 21.45
N VAL A 35 -14.22 -41.33 20.46
CA VAL A 35 -14.29 -40.79 19.10
C VAL A 35 -14.93 -39.39 19.11
N LEU A 36 -16.04 -39.20 19.84
CA LEU A 36 -16.68 -37.89 19.97
C LEU A 36 -15.73 -36.86 20.60
N ALA A 37 -15.04 -37.23 21.68
CA ALA A 37 -14.06 -36.35 22.32
C ALA A 37 -12.89 -36.01 21.38
N ALA A 38 -12.41 -36.98 20.58
CA ALA A 38 -11.38 -36.76 19.59
C ALA A 38 -11.83 -35.81 18.47
N LEU A 39 -13.08 -35.93 18.01
CA LEU A 39 -13.68 -35.03 17.02
C LEU A 39 -13.81 -33.61 17.57
N GLN A 40 -14.29 -33.42 18.80
CA GLN A 40 -14.38 -32.11 19.45
C GLN A 40 -13.00 -31.46 19.63
N ALA A 41 -11.99 -32.26 20.03
CA ALA A 41 -10.62 -31.77 20.13
C ALA A 41 -10.03 -31.38 18.76
N MET A 42 -10.38 -32.13 17.71
CA MET A 42 -9.96 -31.83 16.34
C MET A 42 -10.63 -30.56 15.82
N GLU A 43 -11.93 -30.40 16.05
CA GLU A 43 -12.69 -29.18 15.72
C GLU A 43 -12.05 -27.95 16.38
N GLY A 44 -11.77 -28.00 17.68
CA GLY A 44 -11.13 -26.89 18.39
C GLY A 44 -9.75 -26.54 17.82
N ARG A 45 -8.95 -27.54 17.43
CA ARG A 45 -7.64 -27.30 16.77
C ARG A 45 -7.79 -26.70 15.38
N LEU A 46 -8.81 -27.09 14.63
CA LEU A 46 -9.09 -26.55 13.30
C LEU A 46 -9.54 -25.10 13.39
N VAL A 47 -10.45 -24.77 14.29
CA VAL A 47 -10.88 -23.39 14.56
C VAL A 47 -9.68 -22.52 14.91
N ALA A 48 -8.84 -22.95 15.86
CA ALA A 48 -7.65 -22.19 16.24
C ALA A 48 -6.66 -21.98 15.07
N ARG A 49 -6.51 -22.98 14.19
CA ARG A 49 -5.68 -22.86 12.99
C ARG A 49 -6.28 -21.92 11.95
N ILE A 50 -7.61 -21.91 11.80
CA ILE A 50 -8.33 -20.99 10.92
C ILE A 50 -8.14 -19.57 11.42
N ASP A 51 -8.34 -19.34 12.72
CA ASP A 51 -8.16 -18.01 13.33
C ASP A 51 -6.73 -17.51 13.14
N GLN A 52 -5.72 -18.35 13.39
CA GLN A 52 -4.32 -18.00 13.15
C GLN A 52 -4.04 -17.70 11.67
N THR A 53 -4.69 -18.41 10.76
CA THR A 53 -4.55 -18.17 9.31
C THR A 53 -5.18 -16.86 8.91
N ASN A 54 -6.35 -16.52 9.45
CA ASN A 54 -7.03 -15.25 9.22
C ASN A 54 -6.16 -14.07 9.68
N VAL A 55 -5.57 -14.15 10.88
CA VAL A 55 -4.63 -13.12 11.37
C VAL A 55 -3.47 -12.92 10.40
N ARG A 56 -2.87 -14.01 9.90
CA ARG A 56 -1.78 -13.93 8.92
C ARG A 56 -2.22 -13.32 7.58
N ILE A 57 -3.45 -13.60 7.14
CA ILE A 57 -4.03 -13.01 5.94
C ILE A 57 -4.18 -11.50 6.12
N ASP A 58 -4.70 -11.05 7.26
CA ASP A 58 -4.87 -9.63 7.57
C ASP A 58 -3.51 -8.90 7.61
N GLU A 59 -2.50 -9.50 8.23
CA GLU A 59 -1.12 -8.98 8.23
C GLU A 59 -0.54 -8.87 6.82
N VAL A 60 -0.76 -9.86 5.97
CA VAL A 60 -0.31 -9.84 4.58
C VAL A 60 -1.03 -8.76 3.78
N ASN A 61 -2.35 -8.61 3.94
CA ASN A 61 -3.13 -7.56 3.28
C ASN A 61 -2.61 -6.18 3.66
N ALA A 62 -2.37 -5.93 4.95
CA ALA A 62 -1.81 -4.65 5.41
C ALA A 62 -0.42 -4.36 4.79
N ARG A 63 0.42 -5.38 4.63
CA ARG A 63 1.73 -5.24 3.96
C ARG A 63 1.59 -4.99 2.46
N VAL A 64 0.61 -5.60 1.80
CA VAL A 64 0.30 -5.36 0.38
C VAL A 64 -0.18 -3.93 0.17
N ASP A 65 -1.07 -3.42 1.02
CA ASP A 65 -1.57 -2.04 0.94
C ASP A 65 -0.42 -1.03 1.12
N GLN A 66 0.46 -1.25 2.10
CA GLN A 66 1.65 -0.43 2.29
C GLN A 66 2.57 -0.47 1.06
N MET A 67 2.75 -1.64 0.45
CA MET A 67 3.57 -1.79 -0.75
C MET A 67 2.97 -1.07 -1.95
N ASN A 68 1.65 -1.14 -2.14
CA ASN A 68 0.95 -0.43 -3.21
C ASN A 68 1.11 1.09 -3.07
N ALA A 69 0.94 1.64 -1.87
CA ALA A 69 1.17 3.07 -1.62
C ALA A 69 2.60 3.51 -2.00
N ARG A 70 3.61 2.70 -1.65
CA ARG A 70 5.01 2.97 -2.03
C ARG A 70 5.25 2.87 -3.54
N ILE A 71 4.57 1.96 -4.23
CA ILE A 71 4.65 1.84 -5.68
C ILE A 71 4.05 3.09 -6.35
N ASP A 72 2.92 3.57 -5.86
CA ASP A 72 2.26 4.77 -6.38
C ASP A 72 3.16 6.02 -6.19
N GLU A 73 3.76 6.18 -5.00
CA GLU A 73 4.74 7.25 -4.73
C GLU A 73 5.93 7.19 -5.69
N LEU A 74 6.49 6.00 -5.92
CA LEU A 74 7.61 5.83 -6.85
C LEU A 74 7.22 6.11 -8.30
N ALA A 75 6.02 5.68 -8.72
CA ALA A 75 5.52 5.93 -10.06
C ALA A 75 5.34 7.44 -10.32
N GLN A 76 4.78 8.18 -9.35
CA GLN A 76 4.63 9.63 -9.43
C GLN A 76 5.98 10.34 -9.50
N ALA A 77 6.93 9.98 -8.61
CA ALA A 77 8.27 10.55 -8.62
C ALA A 77 8.97 10.31 -9.98
N ARG A 78 8.85 9.09 -10.52
CA ARG A 78 9.41 8.74 -11.82
C ARG A 78 8.82 9.57 -12.96
N GLN A 79 7.51 9.79 -12.95
CA GLN A 79 6.84 10.61 -13.96
C GLN A 79 7.32 12.07 -13.91
N ILE A 80 7.53 12.63 -12.72
CA ILE A 80 8.08 13.98 -12.54
C ILE A 80 9.51 14.05 -13.10
N ASP A 81 10.36 13.07 -12.79
CA ASP A 81 11.73 13.00 -13.30
C ASP A 81 11.79 12.87 -14.82
N ASP A 82 10.89 12.08 -15.42
CA ASP A 82 10.80 11.93 -16.87
C ASP A 82 10.35 13.24 -17.55
N LYS A 83 9.33 13.92 -17.01
CA LYS A 83 8.90 15.26 -17.48
C LYS A 83 10.06 16.26 -17.39
N LYS A 84 10.76 16.30 -16.25
CA LYS A 84 11.91 17.18 -16.02
C LYS A 84 13.04 16.91 -17.00
N SER A 85 13.38 15.64 -17.20
CA SER A 85 14.43 15.21 -18.12
C SER A 85 14.11 15.59 -19.57
N LEU A 86 12.85 15.38 -19.99
CA LEU A 86 12.37 15.80 -21.31
C LEU A 86 12.47 17.32 -21.49
N ALA A 87 11.98 18.12 -20.54
CA ALA A 87 12.05 19.57 -20.62
C ALA A 87 13.50 20.08 -20.69
N ARG A 88 14.40 19.52 -19.88
CA ARG A 88 15.84 19.84 -19.93
C ARG A 88 16.48 19.44 -21.27
N ALA A 89 16.12 18.30 -21.82
CA ALA A 89 16.62 17.85 -23.12
C ALA A 89 16.15 18.76 -24.27
N LEU A 90 14.91 19.24 -24.22
CA LEU A 90 14.40 20.21 -25.19
C LEU A 90 15.11 21.56 -25.04
N ASN A 91 15.17 22.08 -23.81
CA ASN A 91 15.79 23.38 -23.50
C ASN A 91 17.29 23.43 -23.81
N SER A 92 18.03 22.32 -23.69
CA SER A 92 19.46 22.29 -24.00
C SER A 92 19.78 22.50 -25.47
N THR A 93 18.80 22.32 -26.35
CA THR A 93 18.92 22.58 -27.79
C THR A 93 18.57 24.03 -28.17
N ALA A 94 18.08 24.84 -27.22
CA ALA A 94 17.74 26.23 -27.47
C ALA A 94 19.00 27.08 -27.62
N VAL A 95 19.26 27.59 -28.83
CA VAL A 95 20.48 28.36 -29.15
C VAL A 95 20.22 29.79 -29.61
N ASN A 96 19.03 30.07 -30.15
CA ASN A 96 18.65 31.38 -30.68
C ASN A 96 17.49 31.98 -29.86
N SER A 97 17.28 33.30 -29.96
CA SER A 97 16.27 33.99 -29.14
C SER A 97 14.84 33.52 -29.40
N GLU A 98 14.54 32.97 -30.58
CA GLU A 98 13.20 32.46 -30.92
C GLU A 98 12.95 31.03 -30.43
N ALA A 99 14.00 30.33 -29.96
CA ALA A 99 13.90 28.95 -29.53
C ALA A 99 12.90 28.81 -28.38
N ARG A 100 11.91 27.93 -28.56
CA ARG A 100 10.88 27.63 -27.57
C ARG A 100 11.52 27.03 -26.33
N LEU A 101 11.13 27.54 -25.15
CA LEU A 101 11.48 26.93 -23.87
C LEU A 101 10.29 26.21 -23.26
N TYR A 102 10.61 25.20 -22.47
CA TYR A 102 9.66 24.33 -21.78
C TYR A 102 9.91 24.41 -20.28
N PRO A 103 8.87 24.72 -19.46
CA PRO A 103 9.02 24.74 -18.01
C PRO A 103 9.34 23.34 -17.48
N LEU A 104 10.10 23.29 -16.40
CA LEU A 104 10.26 22.08 -15.61
C LEU A 104 9.07 21.98 -14.64
N PRO A 105 8.63 20.78 -14.23
CA PRO A 105 7.69 20.65 -13.13
C PRO A 105 8.31 21.24 -11.85
N LEU A 106 7.46 21.83 -11.01
CA LEU A 106 7.84 22.36 -9.71
C LEU A 106 8.30 21.24 -8.76
N PRO A 107 9.04 21.53 -7.69
CA PRO A 107 9.54 20.51 -6.75
C PRO A 107 8.45 19.67 -6.09
N ASN A 108 7.21 20.16 -6.04
CA ASN A 108 6.04 19.44 -5.54
C ASN A 108 5.32 18.61 -6.62
N GLY A 109 5.79 18.64 -7.87
CA GLY A 109 5.18 17.95 -9.01
C GLY A 109 4.19 18.77 -9.83
N ASP A 110 3.80 19.95 -9.34
CA ASP A 110 2.85 20.83 -10.03
C ASP A 110 3.47 21.45 -11.29
N GLU A 111 2.60 21.84 -12.23
CA GLU A 111 3.02 22.55 -13.43
C GLU A 111 3.13 24.05 -13.16
N ILE A 112 4.02 24.72 -13.89
CA ILE A 112 4.12 26.19 -13.83
C ILE A 112 2.82 26.78 -14.39
N PRO A 113 2.16 27.73 -13.69
CA PRO A 113 0.97 28.39 -14.21
C PRO A 113 1.22 29.05 -15.57
N GLU A 114 0.21 29.01 -16.43
CA GLU A 114 0.31 29.54 -17.79
C GLU A 114 0.77 31.01 -17.79
N GLY A 115 1.69 31.33 -18.71
CA GLY A 115 2.26 32.67 -18.86
C GLY A 115 3.34 33.04 -17.84
N GLN A 116 3.60 32.23 -16.80
CA GLN A 116 4.64 32.55 -15.82
C GLN A 116 6.05 32.13 -16.24
N PHE A 117 6.18 31.16 -17.14
CA PHE A 117 7.47 30.74 -17.68
C PHE A 117 7.77 31.44 -19.02
N PRO A 118 9.03 31.87 -19.28
CA PRO A 118 9.42 32.45 -20.57
C PRO A 118 9.09 31.50 -21.72
N ASN A 119 8.46 32.03 -22.78
CA ASN A 119 8.09 31.19 -23.93
C ASN A 119 9.30 30.89 -24.81
N THR A 120 10.26 31.80 -24.87
CA THR A 120 11.46 31.70 -25.71
C THR A 120 12.74 32.02 -24.95
N LEU A 121 13.89 31.69 -25.54
CA LEU A 121 15.19 32.05 -24.98
C LEU A 121 15.39 33.58 -24.92
N GLY A 122 14.82 34.32 -25.87
CA GLY A 122 14.80 35.78 -25.84
C GLY A 122 14.06 36.30 -24.61
N ASP A 123 12.85 35.80 -24.36
CA ASP A 123 12.05 36.16 -23.19
C ASP A 123 12.82 35.88 -21.88
N LEU A 124 13.58 34.77 -21.84
CA LEU A 124 14.38 34.42 -20.67
C LEU A 124 15.54 35.39 -20.44
N ARG A 125 16.20 35.86 -21.52
CA ARG A 125 17.27 36.86 -21.45
C ARG A 125 16.76 38.22 -20.97
N GLU A 126 15.53 38.55 -21.34
CA GLU A 126 14.83 39.79 -20.95
C GLU A 126 14.09 39.66 -19.61
N LEU A 127 14.15 38.50 -18.96
CA LEU A 127 13.44 38.25 -17.72
C LEU A 127 14.03 39.07 -16.56
N GLU A 128 13.19 39.89 -15.93
CA GLU A 128 13.60 40.83 -14.89
C GLU A 128 12.58 40.95 -13.75
N GLY A 129 13.03 41.56 -12.64
CA GLY A 129 12.16 41.97 -11.54
C GLY A 129 11.45 40.83 -10.81
N VAL A 130 10.12 40.90 -10.79
CA VAL A 130 9.23 40.05 -9.96
C VAL A 130 9.12 38.64 -10.51
N GLN A 131 9.02 38.48 -11.83
CA GLN A 131 8.80 37.17 -12.45
C GLN A 131 10.03 36.25 -12.29
N LEU A 132 11.23 36.80 -12.47
CA LEU A 132 12.48 36.06 -12.21
C LEU A 132 12.59 35.63 -10.74
N ALA A 133 12.28 36.54 -9.80
CA ALA A 133 12.31 36.22 -8.38
C ALA A 133 11.30 35.11 -8.03
N TRP A 134 10.08 35.22 -8.58
CA TRP A 134 9.04 34.21 -8.39
C TRP A 134 9.47 32.84 -8.93
N LEU A 135 10.05 32.76 -10.13
CA LEU A 135 10.52 31.47 -10.67
C LEU A 135 11.62 30.83 -9.82
N LEU A 136 12.58 31.63 -9.34
CA LEU A 136 13.64 31.13 -8.46
C LEU A 136 13.07 30.58 -7.15
N GLU A 137 12.10 31.28 -6.56
CA GLU A 137 11.42 30.85 -5.35
C GLU A 137 10.55 29.60 -5.59
N ALA A 138 9.78 29.58 -6.67
CA ALA A 138 8.89 28.47 -7.03
C ALA A 138 9.69 27.18 -7.27
N TYR A 139 10.83 27.27 -7.97
CA TYR A 139 11.75 26.14 -8.15
C TYR A 139 12.62 25.85 -6.92
N LYS A 140 12.52 26.64 -5.84
CA LYS A 140 13.34 26.53 -4.62
C LYS A 140 14.84 26.55 -4.91
N LEU A 141 15.27 27.45 -5.81
CA LEU A 141 16.67 27.60 -6.21
C LEU A 141 17.40 28.50 -5.22
N GLU A 142 18.59 28.08 -4.82
CA GLU A 142 19.45 28.87 -3.94
C GLU A 142 20.04 30.05 -4.71
N VAL A 143 19.78 31.26 -4.23
CA VAL A 143 20.30 32.51 -4.81
C VAL A 143 21.26 33.15 -3.81
N PRO A 144 22.55 33.31 -4.16
CA PRO A 144 23.52 33.97 -3.29
C PRO A 144 23.10 35.40 -2.91
N PRO A 145 23.36 35.84 -1.66
CA PRO A 145 23.11 37.22 -1.27
C PRO A 145 23.87 38.19 -2.18
N GLY A 146 23.17 39.18 -2.73
CA GLY A 146 23.76 40.16 -3.65
C GLY A 146 23.89 39.69 -5.11
N ALA A 147 23.41 38.51 -5.47
CA ALA A 147 23.42 38.02 -6.85
C ALA A 147 22.73 39.02 -7.81
N SER A 148 23.42 39.35 -8.90
CA SER A 148 22.91 40.25 -9.93
C SER A 148 21.74 39.61 -10.70
N VAL A 149 21.00 40.40 -11.48
CA VAL A 149 19.94 39.87 -12.35
C VAL A 149 20.51 38.86 -13.35
N TYR A 150 21.74 39.11 -13.85
CA TYR A 150 22.44 38.19 -14.74
C TYR A 150 22.71 36.84 -14.05
N ASP A 151 23.26 36.86 -12.82
CA ASP A 151 23.53 35.63 -12.05
C ASP A 151 22.25 34.84 -11.77
N ARG A 152 21.17 35.54 -11.42
CA ARG A 152 19.85 34.96 -11.19
C ARG A 152 19.28 34.26 -12.44
N ARG A 153 19.38 34.91 -13.61
CA ARG A 153 19.01 34.27 -14.89
C ARG A 153 19.90 33.07 -15.18
N GLY A 154 21.20 33.15 -14.88
CA GLY A 154 22.14 32.04 -14.97
C GLY A 154 21.73 30.82 -14.13
N ILE A 155 21.34 31.05 -12.87
CA ILE A 155 20.86 29.99 -11.97
C ILE A 155 19.61 29.31 -12.54
N LEU A 156 18.63 30.10 -12.99
CA LEU A 156 17.41 29.58 -13.62
C LEU A 156 17.72 28.79 -14.91
N ALA A 157 18.58 29.35 -15.77
CA ALA A 157 18.97 28.72 -17.02
C ALA A 157 19.71 27.39 -16.81
N MET A 158 20.65 27.34 -15.86
CA MET A 158 21.34 26.11 -15.49
C MET A 158 20.37 25.05 -14.97
N HIS A 159 19.39 25.44 -14.15
CA HIS A 159 18.33 24.54 -13.70
C HIS A 159 17.56 23.95 -14.89
N CYS A 160 17.21 24.79 -15.86
CA CYS A 160 16.53 24.42 -17.10
C CYS A 160 17.42 23.74 -18.15
N ALA A 161 18.72 23.51 -17.88
CA ALA A 161 19.74 22.99 -18.81
C ALA A 161 19.99 23.84 -20.07
N ILE A 162 19.79 25.15 -19.98
CA ILE A 162 20.10 26.11 -21.04
C ILE A 162 21.56 26.53 -20.89
N THR A 163 22.34 26.40 -21.95
CA THR A 163 23.80 26.67 -21.93
C THR A 163 24.17 28.01 -22.56
N THR A 164 23.30 28.58 -23.39
CA THR A 164 23.55 29.83 -24.14
C THR A 164 22.80 30.99 -23.49
N LEU A 165 23.35 31.53 -22.40
CA LEU A 165 22.80 32.73 -21.76
C LEU A 165 23.45 34.02 -22.24
#